data_AF-A0A848WZB0-F1
#
_entry.id   AF-A0A848WZB0-F1
#
_cell.length_a   1.000
_cell.length_b   1.000
_cell.length_c   1.000
_cell.angle_alpha   90.00
_cell.angle_beta   90.00
_cell.angle_gamma   90.00
#
_symmetry.space_group_name_H-M   'P 1'
#
loop_
_entity.id
_entity.type
_entity.pdbx_description
1 polymer ?
#
loop_
_entity_poly.entity_id
_entity_poly.type
_entity_poly.pdbx_seq_one_letter_code
_entity_poly.pdbx_strand_id
1 'polypeptide(L)'
;MKRRVILQTVLLGSASLFLLAQDTPQFGTDYKPTHFGIQDGEVPNDPRDFRYGRFSGFPTWKVNQEVPNDVFTFARLRYNSGQWMGRHPKWRIDYPDAELNFSYRLQQLTSLETNPNGVVVDIDAEQLR
;
A
#
# COMPACT_ATOMS: atom_id res chain seq x y z
N MET A 1 -9.70 66.07 19.12
CA MET A 1 -8.90 67.14 18.49
C MET A 1 -8.08 66.57 17.34
N LYS A 2 -8.11 67.27 16.19
CA LYS A 2 -7.30 67.11 14.96
C LYS A 2 -5.79 67.13 15.32
N ARG A 3 -4.80 66.49 14.67
CA ARG A 3 -4.50 66.11 13.28
C ARG A 3 -3.33 65.10 13.30
N ARG A 4 -3.24 64.24 12.27
CA ARG A 4 -2.15 63.31 11.97
C ARG A 4 -0.90 64.04 11.44
N VAL A 5 0.30 63.63 11.85
CA VAL A 5 1.58 63.91 11.16
C VAL A 5 2.45 62.64 11.20
N ILE A 6 3.10 62.37 10.07
CA ILE A 6 3.85 61.19 9.64
C ILE A 6 5.35 61.38 9.91
N LEU A 7 6.09 60.34 10.32
CA LEU A 7 7.53 60.12 10.06
C LEU A 7 7.90 58.66 10.47
N GLN A 8 7.89 57.70 9.55
CA GLN A 8 9.03 57.17 8.77
C GLN A 8 10.01 56.24 9.53
N THR A 9 9.93 54.95 9.15
CA THR A 9 11.04 54.04 8.75
C THR A 9 12.04 53.62 9.86
N VAL A 10 12.26 52.34 10.17
CA VAL A 10 12.87 51.27 9.33
C VAL A 10 12.46 49.88 9.87
N LEU A 11 11.90 49.06 8.98
CA LEU A 11 11.68 47.62 9.15
C LEU A 11 12.81 46.89 8.40
N LEU A 12 13.75 46.30 9.14
CA LEU A 12 14.84 45.42 8.67
C LEU A 12 14.83 44.21 9.60
N GLY A 13 14.74 42.96 9.18
CA GLY A 13 14.49 42.38 7.88
C GLY A 13 13.92 40.99 8.12
N SER A 14 12.86 40.65 7.39
CA SER A 14 12.37 39.29 7.28
C SER A 14 13.39 38.48 6.50
N ALA A 15 14.25 37.74 7.20
CA ALA A 15 14.92 36.59 6.62
C ALA A 15 13.87 35.49 6.45
N SER A 16 13.06 35.63 5.40
CA SER A 16 12.24 34.57 4.86
C SER A 16 13.20 33.45 4.47
N LEU A 17 13.35 32.48 5.36
CA LEU A 17 14.07 31.25 5.11
C LEU A 17 13.34 30.62 3.92
N PHE A 18 13.98 30.74 2.75
CA PHE A 18 13.50 30.17 1.51
C PHE A 18 13.08 28.74 1.77
N LEU A 19 11.82 28.45 1.49
CA LEU A 19 11.33 27.10 1.31
C LEU A 19 12.31 26.40 0.36
N LEU A 20 13.16 25.53 0.90
CA LEU A 20 13.41 24.27 0.22
C LEU A 20 12.08 23.53 0.32
N ALA A 21 11.17 23.86 -0.61
CA ALA A 21 10.20 22.91 -1.05
C ALA A 21 11.04 21.70 -1.48
N GLN A 22 11.12 20.73 -0.58
CA GLN A 22 11.35 19.38 -1.01
C GLN A 22 10.17 19.12 -1.96
N ASP A 23 10.37 19.36 -3.25
CA ASP A 23 9.77 18.53 -4.28
C ASP A 23 10.29 17.13 -3.99
N THR A 24 9.75 16.53 -2.93
CA THR A 24 9.57 15.11 -2.85
C THR A 24 8.61 14.88 -4.00
N PRO A 25 9.07 14.32 -5.13
CA PRO A 25 8.13 13.88 -6.14
C PRO A 25 7.04 13.12 -5.41
N GLN A 26 5.80 13.56 -5.58
CA GLN A 26 4.62 12.86 -5.09
C GLN A 26 4.47 11.56 -5.89
N PHE A 27 5.51 10.73 -5.95
CA PHE A 27 5.46 9.36 -6.44
C PHE A 27 4.43 8.68 -5.57
N GLY A 28 3.24 8.47 -6.09
CA GLY A 28 2.16 7.93 -5.30
C GLY A 28 0.86 7.95 -6.04
N THR A 29 0.51 6.77 -6.52
CA THR A 29 -0.76 6.50 -7.17
C THR A 29 -1.36 5.23 -6.65
N ASP A 30 -2.67 5.10 -6.85
CA ASP A 30 -3.53 3.99 -6.46
C ASP A 30 -3.29 2.70 -7.27
N TYR A 31 -2.05 2.39 -7.67
CA TYR A 31 -1.76 1.12 -8.33
C TYR A 31 -2.06 -0.02 -7.35
N LYS A 32 -3.13 -0.76 -7.62
CA LYS A 32 -3.53 -1.96 -6.87
C LYS A 32 -3.39 -3.16 -7.79
N PRO A 33 -2.57 -4.15 -7.42
CA PRO A 33 -2.38 -5.32 -8.25
C PRO A 33 -3.67 -6.15 -8.26
N THR A 34 -3.99 -6.72 -9.41
CA THR A 34 -5.25 -7.46 -9.60
C THR A 34 -5.09 -8.93 -9.25
N HIS A 35 -6.09 -9.51 -8.61
CA HIS A 35 -6.16 -10.96 -8.40
C HIS A 35 -6.21 -11.71 -9.73
N PHE A 36 -5.62 -12.90 -9.77
CA PHE A 36 -5.56 -13.72 -10.97
C PHE A 36 -6.53 -14.90 -10.83
N GLY A 37 -7.41 -15.09 -11.82
CA GLY A 37 -8.36 -16.22 -11.83
C GLY A 37 -9.52 -16.12 -10.83
N ILE A 38 -9.65 -15.01 -10.09
CA ILE A 38 -10.67 -14.84 -9.03
C ILE A 38 -11.76 -13.88 -9.49
N GLN A 39 -13.01 -14.33 -9.45
CA GLN A 39 -14.19 -13.53 -9.83
C GLN A 39 -15.39 -13.70 -8.88
N ASP A 40 -15.20 -14.39 -7.75
CA ASP A 40 -16.28 -14.76 -6.82
C ASP A 40 -16.62 -13.69 -5.77
N GLY A 41 -15.84 -12.61 -5.70
CA GLY A 41 -16.02 -11.53 -4.72
C GLY A 41 -15.68 -11.92 -3.28
N GLU A 42 -15.09 -13.10 -3.04
CA GLU A 42 -14.66 -13.50 -1.69
C GLU A 42 -13.44 -12.71 -1.19
N VAL A 43 -12.62 -12.25 -2.14
CA VAL A 43 -11.37 -11.54 -1.88
C VAL A 43 -11.55 -10.07 -2.27
N PRO A 44 -11.38 -9.14 -1.31
CA PRO A 44 -11.45 -7.71 -1.61
C PRO A 44 -10.21 -7.24 -2.37
N ASN A 45 -10.38 -6.23 -3.23
CA ASN A 45 -9.28 -5.64 -3.99
C ASN A 45 -8.16 -5.07 -3.10
N ASP A 46 -8.50 -4.52 -1.94
CA ASP A 46 -7.51 -4.24 -0.90
C ASP A 46 -7.58 -5.35 0.17
N PRO A 47 -6.49 -6.09 0.39
CA PRO A 47 -6.46 -7.10 1.44
C PRO A 47 -6.87 -6.55 2.81
N ARG A 48 -6.63 -5.26 3.08
CA ARG A 48 -6.96 -4.64 4.38
C ARG A 48 -8.46 -4.59 4.67
N ASP A 49 -9.28 -4.56 3.63
CA ASP A 49 -10.74 -4.55 3.75
C ASP A 49 -11.31 -5.91 4.17
N PHE A 50 -10.47 -6.95 4.16
CA PHE A 50 -10.86 -8.28 4.58
C PHE A 50 -11.40 -8.32 6.01
N ARG A 51 -12.46 -9.10 6.23
CA ARG A 51 -13.20 -9.19 7.50
C ARG A 51 -13.61 -7.81 8.05
N TYR A 52 -14.20 -6.97 7.18
CA TYR A 52 -14.72 -5.64 7.52
C TYR A 52 -13.62 -4.67 7.99
N GLY A 53 -12.49 -4.63 7.29
CA GLY A 53 -11.44 -3.66 7.59
C GLY A 53 -10.61 -3.96 8.84
N ARG A 54 -10.62 -5.20 9.35
CA ARG A 54 -9.86 -5.60 10.55
C ARG A 54 -8.37 -5.28 10.46
N PHE A 55 -7.84 -5.21 9.24
CA PHE A 55 -6.41 -5.01 8.96
C PHE A 55 -6.11 -3.57 8.50
N SER A 56 -7.04 -2.63 8.70
CA SER A 56 -6.85 -1.20 8.37
C SER A 56 -5.66 -0.53 9.09
N GLY A 57 -5.18 -1.11 10.19
CA GLY A 57 -3.99 -0.64 10.90
C GLY A 57 -2.65 -0.97 10.22
N PHE A 58 -2.64 -1.78 9.18
CA PHE A 58 -1.41 -2.10 8.45
C PHE A 58 -0.93 -0.91 7.61
N PRO A 59 0.38 -0.59 7.63
CA PRO A 59 0.91 0.50 6.85
C PRO A 59 0.69 0.27 5.36
N THR A 60 0.57 1.36 4.61
CA THR A 60 0.60 1.39 3.16
C THR A 60 1.70 2.34 2.71
N TRP A 61 2.22 2.15 1.51
CA TRP A 61 3.24 3.00 0.93
C TRP A 61 3.01 3.13 -0.58
N LYS A 62 3.70 4.10 -1.16
CA LYS A 62 3.60 4.44 -2.57
C LYS A 62 4.61 3.59 -3.35
N VAL A 63 4.21 3.15 -4.54
CA VAL A 63 5.02 2.35 -5.46
C VAL A 63 5.35 3.20 -6.69
N ASN A 64 6.53 2.99 -7.28
CA ASN A 64 7.03 3.64 -8.47
C ASN A 64 6.17 3.27 -9.68
N GLN A 65 5.70 4.30 -10.38
CA GLN A 65 4.83 4.16 -11.55
C GLN A 65 5.56 4.03 -12.87
N GLU A 66 6.83 4.42 -12.93
CA GLU A 66 7.61 4.32 -14.17
C GLU A 66 7.81 2.84 -14.53
N VAL A 67 7.85 1.98 -13.51
CA VAL A 67 8.06 0.54 -13.63
C VAL A 67 7.08 -0.25 -12.74
N PRO A 68 5.75 -0.14 -12.97
CA PRO A 68 4.74 -0.72 -12.08
C PRO A 68 4.75 -2.26 -12.07
N ASN A 69 5.42 -2.86 -13.06
CA ASN A 69 5.62 -4.30 -13.19
C ASN A 69 6.95 -4.78 -12.58
N ASP A 70 7.85 -3.86 -12.18
CA ASP A 70 9.17 -4.19 -11.59
C ASP A 70 9.13 -4.05 -10.06
N VAL A 71 8.06 -4.59 -9.46
CA VAL A 71 7.78 -4.45 -8.04
C VAL A 71 7.42 -5.82 -7.49
N PHE A 72 8.09 -6.24 -6.43
CA PHE A 72 7.77 -7.49 -5.78
C PHE A 72 6.33 -7.43 -5.25
N THR A 73 5.48 -8.35 -5.71
CA THR A 73 4.10 -8.47 -5.23
C THR A 73 3.90 -9.86 -4.67
N PHE A 74 3.54 -9.96 -3.40
CA PHE A 74 3.24 -11.25 -2.80
C PHE A 74 2.04 -11.89 -3.49
N ALA A 75 2.20 -13.10 -4.01
CA ALA A 75 1.12 -13.86 -4.65
C ALA A 75 0.73 -15.05 -3.77
N ARG A 76 -0.45 -14.99 -3.15
CA ARG A 76 -1.02 -16.13 -2.41
C ARG A 76 -1.72 -17.07 -3.37
N LEU A 77 -1.35 -18.34 -3.27
CA LEU A 77 -2.07 -19.42 -3.93
C LEU A 77 -3.38 -19.75 -3.21
N ARG A 78 -4.50 -19.65 -3.93
CA ARG A 78 -5.80 -20.16 -3.51
C ARG A 78 -6.04 -21.51 -4.15
N TYR A 79 -5.94 -22.57 -3.34
CA TYR A 79 -6.17 -23.94 -3.79
C TYR A 79 -7.43 -24.53 -3.13
N ASN A 80 -8.08 -25.46 -3.83
CA ASN A 80 -9.17 -26.23 -3.26
C ASN A 80 -8.61 -27.25 -2.26
N SER A 81 -8.74 -26.95 -0.97
CA SER A 81 -8.08 -27.74 0.08
C SER A 81 -8.76 -29.06 0.42
N GLY A 82 -9.88 -29.42 -0.23
CA GLY A 82 -10.53 -30.76 -0.19
C GLY A 82 -11.00 -31.30 1.17
N GLN A 83 -10.53 -30.74 2.29
CA GLN A 83 -10.76 -31.22 3.65
C GLN A 83 -10.89 -30.04 4.61
N TRP A 84 -12.05 -30.00 5.25
CA TRP A 84 -12.50 -28.99 6.20
C TRP A 84 -11.75 -29.13 7.52
N MET A 85 -10.94 -28.12 7.89
CA MET A 85 -10.53 -27.91 9.28
C MET A 85 -11.48 -26.86 9.87
N GLY A 86 -12.76 -27.23 10.06
CA GLY A 86 -13.83 -26.29 10.40
C GLY A 86 -14.37 -25.51 9.19
N ARG A 87 -15.15 -24.43 9.44
CA ARG A 87 -15.99 -23.69 8.47
C ARG A 87 -15.26 -22.89 7.36
N HIS A 88 -13.92 -23.01 7.24
CA HIS A 88 -13.11 -22.14 6.36
C HIS A 88 -12.07 -22.92 5.54
N PRO A 89 -11.74 -22.44 4.32
CA PRO A 89 -10.77 -23.11 3.45
C PRO A 89 -9.33 -22.91 3.95
N LYS A 90 -8.46 -23.92 3.77
CA LYS A 90 -7.09 -23.91 4.34
C LYS A 90 -6.18 -22.83 3.75
N TRP A 91 -6.38 -22.44 2.49
CA TRP A 91 -5.60 -21.37 1.87
C TRP A 91 -5.71 -20.04 2.61
N ARG A 92 -6.79 -19.84 3.38
CA ARG A 92 -7.10 -18.61 4.12
C ARG A 92 -6.39 -18.51 5.47
N ILE A 93 -5.62 -19.53 5.86
CA ILE A 93 -4.81 -19.48 7.09
C ILE A 93 -3.90 -18.25 7.02
N ASP A 94 -4.00 -17.41 8.05
CA ASP A 94 -3.27 -16.15 8.23
C ASP A 94 -3.47 -15.11 7.10
N TYR A 95 -4.50 -15.26 6.28
CA TYR A 95 -4.85 -14.25 5.26
C TYR A 95 -5.59 -13.05 5.90
N PRO A 96 -5.23 -11.79 5.57
CA PRO A 96 -4.11 -11.32 4.74
C PRO A 96 -2.85 -10.95 5.54
N ASP A 97 -2.81 -11.29 6.83
CA ASP A 97 -1.79 -10.86 7.78
C ASP A 97 -0.38 -11.28 7.34
N ALA A 98 -0.25 -12.50 6.81
CA ALA A 98 1.02 -13.01 6.31
C ALA A 98 1.58 -12.15 5.15
N GLU A 99 0.75 -11.78 4.18
CA GLU A 99 1.16 -11.00 3.01
C GLU A 99 1.53 -9.57 3.35
N LEU A 100 0.72 -8.95 4.20
CA LEU A 100 0.95 -7.58 4.64
C LEU A 100 2.24 -7.48 5.46
N ASN A 101 2.47 -8.41 6.39
CA ASN A 101 3.72 -8.45 7.15
C ASN A 101 4.93 -8.81 6.29
N PHE A 102 4.81 -9.82 5.41
CA PHE A 102 5.93 -10.26 4.58
C PHE A 102 6.44 -9.13 3.69
N SER A 103 5.52 -8.47 2.96
CA SER A 103 5.88 -7.38 2.06
C SER A 103 6.47 -6.19 2.84
N TYR A 104 5.88 -5.86 4.00
CA TYR A 104 6.40 -4.80 4.86
C TYR A 104 7.82 -5.08 5.38
N ARG A 105 8.10 -6.31 5.84
CA ARG A 105 9.45 -6.67 6.32
C ARG A 105 10.45 -6.77 5.18
N LEU A 106 10.05 -7.28 4.03
CA LEU A 106 10.91 -7.34 2.84
C LEU A 106 11.34 -5.92 2.43
N GLN A 107 10.42 -4.95 2.44
CA GLN A 107 10.72 -3.53 2.19
C GLN A 107 11.71 -2.95 3.22
N GLN A 108 11.54 -3.28 4.50
CA GLN A 108 12.37 -2.71 5.56
C GLN A 108 13.80 -3.26 5.56
N LEU A 109 13.95 -4.53 5.20
CA LEU A 109 15.21 -5.26 5.35
C LEU A 109 16.02 -5.34 4.06
N THR A 110 15.44 -4.93 2.93
CA THR A 110 16.07 -5.01 1.61
C THR A 110 15.85 -3.71 0.83
N SER A 111 16.59 -3.54 -0.25
CA SER A 111 16.36 -2.44 -1.21
C SER A 111 15.37 -2.81 -2.31
N LEU A 112 14.69 -3.96 -2.21
CA LEU A 112 13.67 -4.34 -3.17
C LEU A 112 12.44 -3.46 -2.97
N GLU A 113 11.90 -2.97 -4.08
CA GLU A 113 10.60 -2.34 -4.07
C GLU A 113 9.51 -3.40 -3.96
N THR A 114 8.61 -3.22 -3.00
CA THR A 114 7.54 -4.18 -2.72
C THR A 114 6.18 -3.50 -2.81
N ASN A 115 5.16 -4.26 -3.21
CA ASN A 115 3.79 -3.80 -3.26
C ASN A 115 3.16 -3.93 -1.85
N PRO A 116 2.51 -2.89 -1.30
CA PRO A 116 1.81 -2.99 -0.03
C PRO A 116 0.58 -3.89 -0.07
N ASN A 117 0.13 -4.30 -1.27
CA ASN A 117 -1.03 -5.14 -1.50
C ASN A 117 -0.59 -6.44 -2.16
N GLY A 118 -0.83 -7.57 -1.49
CA GLY A 118 -0.67 -8.88 -2.09
C GLY A 118 -1.82 -9.21 -3.04
N VAL A 119 -1.57 -10.11 -3.98
CA VAL A 119 -2.58 -10.70 -4.86
C VAL A 119 -2.90 -12.12 -4.45
N VAL A 120 -4.13 -12.54 -4.73
CA VAL A 120 -4.52 -13.94 -4.63
C VAL A 120 -4.64 -14.49 -6.05
N VAL A 121 -4.10 -15.69 -6.24
CA VAL A 121 -4.02 -16.40 -7.52
C VAL A 121 -4.79 -17.69 -7.39
N ASP A 122 -5.80 -17.87 -8.22
CA ASP A 122 -6.46 -19.16 -8.45
C ASP A 122 -5.76 -19.85 -9.62
N ILE A 123 -5.41 -21.12 -9.44
CA ILE A 123 -4.80 -21.94 -10.50
C ILE A 123 -5.53 -23.27 -10.58
N ASP A 124 -5.50 -23.87 -11.76
CA ASP A 124 -5.90 -25.26 -11.88
C ASP A 124 -4.82 -26.14 -11.23
N ALA A 125 -5.22 -27.13 -10.43
CA ALA A 125 -4.31 -28.06 -9.80
C ALA A 125 -3.43 -28.79 -10.82
N GLU A 126 -3.89 -28.96 -12.06
CA GLU A 126 -3.10 -29.55 -13.14
C GLU A 126 -1.90 -28.70 -13.56
N GLN A 127 -1.92 -27.39 -13.30
CA GLN A 127 -0.82 -26.47 -13.63
C GLN A 127 0.38 -26.58 -12.66
N LEU A 128 0.23 -27.30 -11.54
CA LEU A 128 1.30 -27.50 -10.55
C LEU A 128 2.10 -28.81 -10.72
N ARG A 129 1.78 -29.62 -11.74
CA ARG A 129 2.39 -30.95 -11.96
C ARG A 129 3.72 -30.90 -12.69
#